data_AF-A0A954A3L6-F1
#
_entry.id   AF-A0A954A3L6-F1
#
_cell.length_a   1.000
_cell.length_b   1.000
_cell.length_c   1.000
_cell.angle_alpha   90.00
_cell.angle_beta   90.00
_cell.angle_gamma   90.00
#
_symmetry.space_group_name_H-M   'P 1'
#
loop_
_entity.id
_entity.type
_entity.pdbx_description
1 polymer ?
#
loop_
_entity_poly.entity_id
_entity_poly.type
_entity_poly.pdbx_seq_one_letter_code
_entity_poly.pdbx_strand_id
1 'polypeptide(L)'
;MASSTLIHHVVLGVLLLMGLVVVARRGTPRVVLGVALFGSVAVVASATVLGEDGFGRLRLLAHGVFVQGSIYSLVGAGLVWRRSKALAVVGIIVGLSIIAVAIDAFVIEPRWLEVTEYRVETDALDAPLRIVVLSDIQTDRIGEYEETVLRAALAAEPDLILLPGDFVQMVDPDSYEGLSTQMRELFRRVGLRAPLGVFAVEGNVDHPGWTMIFDGLGVTCFERSGEVELDRLRITGLSLSESHALHRSIRSEDDDRFHIVVGHYPDFALGDVEADLLVAGHTHGGQVQFPGFGPPITLSRVPRSWAAGGCFEVPGKGTLVVSRGIGVERGNAPRLRFLCRPELVVIDVVPRQP
;
A
#
# COMPACT_ATOMS: atom_id res chain seq x y z
N MET A 1 -6.80 18.91 11.63
CA MET A 1 -6.73 18.75 13.11
C MET A 1 -5.44 18.06 13.60
N ALA A 2 -4.54 17.60 12.72
CA ALA A 2 -3.29 16.92 13.06
C ALA A 2 -2.18 17.74 13.78
N SER A 3 -2.40 19.03 14.10
CA SER A 3 -1.33 19.94 14.53
C SER A 3 -1.04 19.93 16.03
N SER A 4 -2.04 19.76 16.89
CA SER A 4 -1.83 19.85 18.35
C SER A 4 -1.04 18.66 18.89
N THR A 5 -1.38 17.43 18.53
CA THR A 5 -0.73 16.21 19.05
C THR A 5 0.72 16.08 18.61
N LEU A 6 1.04 16.43 17.36
CA LEU A 6 2.41 16.51 16.87
C LEU A 6 3.23 17.54 17.65
N ILE A 7 2.65 18.72 17.93
CA ILE A 7 3.33 19.74 18.73
C ILE A 7 3.66 19.21 20.14
N HIS A 8 2.72 18.59 20.83
CA HIS A 8 2.98 18.01 22.16
C HIS A 8 4.08 16.94 22.11
N HIS A 9 4.06 16.10 21.08
CA HIS A 9 5.04 15.04 20.88
C HIS A 9 6.46 15.59 20.58
N VAL A 10 6.54 16.67 19.80
CA VAL A 10 7.80 17.39 19.54
C VAL A 10 8.29 18.09 20.80
N VAL A 11 7.42 18.78 21.53
CA VAL A 11 7.78 19.48 22.78
C VAL A 11 8.31 18.50 23.82
N LEU A 12 7.66 17.35 24.01
CA LEU A 12 8.16 16.28 24.88
C LEU A 12 9.56 15.83 24.45
N GLY A 13 9.75 15.60 23.14
CA GLY A 13 11.04 15.25 22.56
C GLY A 13 12.13 16.30 22.80
N VAL A 14 11.80 17.59 22.77
CA VAL A 14 12.78 18.66 23.05
C VAL A 14 13.11 18.71 24.54
N LEU A 15 12.12 18.61 25.43
CA LEU A 15 12.34 18.66 26.89
C LEU A 15 13.23 17.52 27.37
N LEU A 16 12.97 16.31 26.89
CA LEU A 16 13.78 15.12 27.20
C LEU A 16 15.22 15.26 26.64
N LEU A 17 15.40 15.87 25.46
CA LEU A 17 16.71 16.16 24.90
C LEU A 17 17.48 17.20 25.74
N MET A 18 16.82 18.24 26.24
CA MET A 18 17.43 19.20 27.17
C MET A 18 17.85 18.51 28.47
N GLY A 19 17.02 17.62 29.00
CA GLY A 19 17.35 16.78 30.15
C GLY A 19 18.60 15.93 29.93
N LEU A 20 18.72 15.31 28.75
CA LEU A 20 19.92 14.55 28.34
C LEU A 20 21.18 15.42 28.40
N VAL A 21 21.14 16.65 27.86
CA VAL A 21 22.27 17.59 27.91
C VAL A 21 22.65 17.95 29.33
N VAL A 22 21.67 18.16 30.22
CA VAL A 22 21.92 18.44 31.65
C VAL A 22 22.60 17.25 32.31
N VAL A 23 22.08 16.04 32.12
CA VAL A 23 22.66 14.81 32.68
C VAL A 23 24.08 14.60 32.16
N ALA A 24 24.34 14.89 30.89
CA ALA A 24 25.68 14.75 30.30
C ALA A 24 26.75 15.61 30.96
N ARG A 25 26.41 16.70 31.66
CA ARG A 25 27.39 17.50 32.38
C ARG A 25 28.05 16.75 33.55
N ARG A 26 27.32 15.84 34.21
CA ARG A 26 27.78 15.15 35.43
C ARG A 26 27.70 13.63 35.37
N GLY A 27 26.97 13.06 34.41
CA GLY A 27 26.76 11.62 34.27
C GLY A 27 27.92 10.87 33.61
N THR A 28 28.04 9.59 33.93
CA THR A 28 28.95 8.68 33.22
C THR A 28 28.46 8.45 31.78
N PRO A 29 29.34 8.06 30.83
CA PRO A 29 28.92 7.79 29.45
C PRO A 29 27.75 6.80 29.33
N ARG A 30 27.73 5.76 30.17
CA ARG A 30 26.66 4.77 30.21
C ARG A 30 25.32 5.39 30.66
N VAL A 31 25.35 6.27 31.66
CA VAL A 31 24.15 6.97 32.12
C VAL A 31 23.62 7.91 31.03
N VAL A 32 24.49 8.63 30.33
CA VAL A 32 24.08 9.51 29.22
C VAL A 32 23.39 8.71 28.11
N LEU A 33 23.99 7.59 27.67
CA LEU A 33 23.36 6.75 26.65
C LEU A 33 22.07 6.08 27.14
N GLY A 34 22.01 5.66 28.41
CA GLY A 34 20.78 5.12 28.99
C GLY A 34 19.64 6.14 29.01
N VAL A 35 19.93 7.40 29.32
CA VAL A 35 18.96 8.50 29.28
C VAL A 35 18.55 8.82 27.84
N ALA A 36 19.49 8.75 26.88
CA ALA A 36 19.16 8.93 25.47
C ALA A 36 18.19 7.85 24.98
N LEU A 37 18.48 6.58 25.28
CA LEU A 37 17.60 5.46 24.97
C LEU A 37 16.23 5.60 25.64
N PHE A 38 16.21 5.93 26.93
CA PHE A 38 14.97 6.17 27.66
C PHE A 38 14.14 7.27 27.01
N GLY A 39 14.76 8.38 26.61
CA GLY A 39 14.08 9.47 25.90
C GLY A 39 13.44 9.00 24.61
N SER A 40 14.16 8.23 23.78
CA SER A 40 13.60 7.63 22.56
C SER A 40 12.41 6.71 22.84
N VAL A 41 12.52 5.83 23.84
CA VAL A 41 11.43 4.91 24.22
C VAL A 41 10.23 5.67 24.76
N ALA A 42 10.43 6.67 25.61
CA ALA A 42 9.36 7.47 26.20
C ALA A 42 8.57 8.23 25.12
N VAL A 43 9.27 8.75 24.10
CA VAL A 43 8.63 9.39 22.95
C VAL A 43 7.81 8.36 22.18
N VAL A 44 8.38 7.22 21.79
CA VAL A 44 7.65 6.16 21.07
C VAL A 44 6.42 5.70 21.87
N ALA A 45 6.55 5.51 23.18
CA ALA A 45 5.43 5.14 24.05
C ALA A 45 4.37 6.24 24.13
N SER A 46 4.76 7.53 24.08
CA SER A 46 3.77 8.62 24.06
C SER A 46 2.90 8.59 22.80
N ALA A 47 3.38 8.05 21.68
CA ALA A 47 2.61 7.93 20.45
C ALA A 47 1.35 7.07 20.65
N THR A 48 1.41 6.02 21.49
CA THR A 48 0.25 5.17 21.77
C THR A 48 -0.81 5.85 22.65
N VAL A 49 -0.40 6.88 23.42
CA VAL A 49 -1.27 7.64 24.32
C VAL A 49 -1.83 8.89 23.63
N LEU A 50 -1.03 9.56 22.81
CA LEU A 50 -1.37 10.84 22.19
C LEU A 50 -2.00 10.72 20.81
N GLY A 51 -1.89 9.57 20.15
CA GLY A 51 -2.49 9.39 18.83
C GLY A 51 -4.01 9.21 18.92
N GLU A 52 -4.74 10.11 18.26
CA GLU A 52 -6.21 10.20 18.32
C GLU A 52 -6.91 9.02 17.63
N ASP A 53 -6.28 8.43 16.60
CA ASP A 53 -6.77 7.28 15.84
C ASP A 53 -5.62 6.31 15.47
N GLY A 54 -5.93 5.26 14.69
CA GLY A 54 -4.92 4.27 14.25
C GLY A 54 -3.78 4.90 13.44
N PHE A 55 -4.12 5.76 12.48
CA PHE A 55 -3.16 6.37 11.57
C PHE A 55 -2.32 7.48 12.22
N GLY A 56 -2.92 8.30 13.09
CA GLY A 56 -2.25 9.30 13.91
C GLY A 56 -1.25 8.67 14.86
N ARG A 57 -1.58 7.53 15.50
CA ARG A 57 -0.61 6.74 16.28
C ARG A 57 0.57 6.31 15.43
N LEU A 58 0.33 5.80 14.23
CA LEU A 58 1.39 5.35 13.31
C LEU A 58 2.31 6.50 12.86
N ARG A 59 1.75 7.68 12.56
CA ARG A 59 2.52 8.89 12.27
C ARG A 59 3.42 9.33 13.42
N LEU A 60 2.88 9.35 14.65
CA LEU A 60 3.67 9.71 15.84
C LEU A 60 4.75 8.67 16.13
N LEU A 61 4.46 7.38 15.96
CA LEU A 61 5.46 6.30 16.07
C LEU A 61 6.59 6.49 15.07
N ALA A 62 6.27 6.74 13.79
CA ALA A 62 7.25 6.99 12.76
C ALA A 62 8.13 8.21 13.08
N HIS A 63 7.52 9.31 13.55
CA HIS A 63 8.27 10.49 13.99
C HIS A 63 9.19 10.19 15.19
N GLY A 64 8.69 9.48 16.20
CA GLY A 64 9.46 9.10 17.37
C GLY A 64 10.67 8.23 17.04
N VAL A 65 10.49 7.23 16.17
CA VAL A 65 11.57 6.32 15.75
C VAL A 65 12.57 7.02 14.84
N PHE A 66 12.12 7.57 13.71
CA PHE A 66 13.01 8.01 12.63
C PHE A 66 13.61 9.40 12.86
N VAL A 67 12.86 10.31 13.49
CA VAL A 67 13.35 11.67 13.76
C VAL A 67 13.98 11.74 15.14
N GLN A 68 13.25 11.39 16.19
CA GLN A 68 13.77 11.56 17.55
C GLN A 68 14.81 10.49 17.90
N GLY A 69 14.57 9.21 17.57
CA GLY A 69 15.54 8.14 17.81
C GLY A 69 16.92 8.42 17.19
N SER A 70 16.97 8.95 15.97
CA SER A 70 18.22 9.33 15.31
C SER A 70 18.90 10.53 16.00
N ILE A 71 18.15 11.59 16.31
CA ILE A 71 18.68 12.78 17.02
C ILE A 71 19.26 12.39 18.38
N TYR A 72 18.53 11.62 19.18
CA TYR A 72 18.97 11.22 20.52
C TYR A 72 20.24 10.37 20.48
N SER A 73 20.32 9.46 19.52
CA SER A 73 21.51 8.60 19.31
C SER A 73 22.74 9.43 18.94
N LEU A 74 22.60 10.37 18.00
CA LEU A 74 23.70 11.22 17.53
C LEU A 74 24.13 12.27 18.56
N VAL A 75 23.18 12.94 19.22
CA VAL A 75 23.46 13.90 20.30
C VAL A 75 24.09 13.19 21.49
N GLY A 76 23.53 12.05 21.90
CA GLY A 76 24.11 11.20 22.96
C GLY A 76 25.55 10.81 22.64
N ALA A 77 25.83 10.37 21.41
CA ALA A 77 27.18 10.06 20.95
C ALA A 77 28.13 11.27 21.02
N GLY A 78 27.69 12.44 20.54
CA GLY A 78 28.48 13.67 20.59
C GLY A 78 28.82 14.09 22.03
N LEU A 79 27.86 13.97 22.94
CA LEU A 79 28.03 14.31 24.36
C LEU A 79 29.03 13.38 25.08
N VAL A 80 29.13 12.11 24.67
CA VAL A 80 30.05 11.15 25.29
C VAL A 80 31.38 10.98 24.56
N TRP A 81 31.54 11.56 23.35
CA TRP A 81 32.72 11.39 22.48
C TRP A 81 34.07 11.56 23.18
N ARG A 82 34.20 12.64 23.97
CA ARG A 82 35.45 12.94 24.70
C ARG A 82 35.71 12.00 25.90
N ARG A 83 34.69 11.28 26.37
CA ARG A 83 34.76 10.42 27.56
C ARG A 83 34.83 8.94 27.21
N SER A 84 34.21 8.51 26.11
CA SER A 84 34.25 7.13 25.62
C SER A 84 33.97 7.08 24.12
N LYS A 85 35.04 6.90 23.33
CA LYS A 85 34.92 6.79 21.86
C LYS A 85 34.12 5.57 21.43
N ALA A 86 34.33 4.41 22.06
CA ALA A 86 33.62 3.18 21.71
C ALA A 86 32.10 3.34 21.83
N LEU A 87 31.62 3.89 22.96
CA LEU A 87 30.21 4.15 23.19
C LEU A 87 29.64 5.22 22.25
N ALA A 88 30.42 6.24 21.92
CA ALA A 88 30.01 7.24 20.95
C ALA A 88 29.88 6.65 19.54
N VAL A 89 30.81 5.78 19.12
CA VAL A 89 30.75 5.08 17.83
C VAL A 89 29.49 4.23 17.73
N VAL A 90 29.13 3.50 18.79
CA VAL A 90 27.86 2.73 18.82
C VAL A 90 26.65 3.65 18.62
N GLY A 91 26.57 4.77 19.34
CA GLY A 91 25.49 5.74 19.17
C GLY A 91 25.43 6.34 17.76
N ILE A 92 26.59 6.60 17.14
CA ILE A 92 26.67 7.05 15.75
C ILE A 92 26.13 5.97 14.80
N ILE A 93 26.57 4.72 14.94
CA ILE A 93 26.11 3.61 14.09
C ILE A 93 24.60 3.45 14.20
N VAL A 94 24.04 3.45 15.42
CA VAL A 94 22.59 3.35 15.64
C VAL A 94 21.86 4.52 14.98
N GLY A 95 22.31 5.76 15.23
CA GLY A 95 21.68 6.95 14.66
C GLY A 95 21.70 6.96 13.12
N LEU A 96 22.84 6.62 12.52
CA LEU A 96 22.98 6.52 11.07
C LEU A 96 22.16 5.36 10.47
N SER A 97 22.03 4.24 11.18
CA SER A 97 21.20 3.12 10.72
C SER A 97 19.72 3.50 10.69
N ILE A 98 19.23 4.20 11.70
CA ILE A 98 17.85 4.72 11.73
C ILE A 98 17.61 5.67 10.54
N ILE A 99 18.57 6.56 10.25
CA ILE A 99 18.48 7.47 9.11
C ILE A 99 18.48 6.70 7.78
N ALA A 100 19.34 5.69 7.64
CA ALA A 100 19.39 4.87 6.43
C ALA A 100 18.05 4.15 6.17
N VAL A 101 17.47 3.54 7.22
CA VAL A 101 16.14 2.92 7.13
C VAL A 101 15.06 3.96 6.82
N ALA A 102 15.14 5.17 7.38
CA ALA A 102 14.20 6.25 7.07
C ALA A 102 14.29 6.68 5.59
N ILE A 103 15.50 6.81 5.05
CA ILE A 103 15.70 7.15 3.63
C ILE A 103 15.10 6.06 2.75
N ASP A 104 15.40 4.80 3.06
CA ASP A 104 14.85 3.66 2.33
C ASP A 104 13.32 3.69 2.37
N ALA A 105 12.74 3.71 3.57
CA ALA A 105 11.30 3.54 3.75
C ALA A 105 10.43 4.73 3.27
N PHE A 106 10.94 5.96 3.28
CA PHE A 106 10.17 7.15 2.90
C PHE A 106 10.51 7.69 1.49
N VAL A 107 11.66 7.33 0.93
CA VAL A 107 12.16 7.93 -0.31
C VAL A 107 12.36 6.90 -1.41
N ILE A 108 13.03 5.79 -1.09
CA ILE A 108 13.43 4.77 -2.07
C ILE A 108 12.29 3.79 -2.28
N GLU A 109 11.95 3.02 -1.24
CA GLU A 109 11.01 1.92 -1.32
C GLU A 109 9.62 2.32 -1.84
N PRO A 110 9.03 3.48 -1.43
CA PRO A 110 7.75 3.94 -1.97
C PRO A 110 7.71 4.20 -3.48
N ARG A 111 8.86 4.30 -4.14
CA ARG A 111 8.99 4.48 -5.59
C ARG A 111 9.70 3.32 -6.27
N TRP A 112 10.07 2.29 -5.52
CA TRP A 112 10.79 1.14 -6.05
C TRP A 112 9.80 0.09 -6.52
N LEU A 113 9.13 0.37 -7.64
CA LEU A 113 8.14 -0.52 -8.24
C LEU A 113 8.70 -1.94 -8.42
N GLU A 114 7.96 -2.92 -7.96
CA GLU A 114 8.18 -4.34 -8.21
C GLU A 114 7.14 -4.83 -9.22
N VAL A 115 7.61 -5.52 -10.27
CA VAL A 115 6.71 -6.22 -11.21
C VAL A 115 6.66 -7.66 -10.77
N THR A 116 5.47 -8.13 -10.37
CA THR A 116 5.28 -9.50 -9.89
C THR A 116 4.44 -10.27 -10.90
N GLU A 117 4.96 -11.42 -11.31
CA GLU A 117 4.31 -12.32 -12.26
C GLU A 117 3.73 -13.52 -11.51
N TYR A 118 2.43 -13.74 -11.67
CA TYR A 118 1.72 -14.91 -11.17
C TYR A 118 1.26 -15.77 -12.33
N ARG A 119 1.25 -17.08 -12.12
CA ARG A 119 0.78 -18.05 -13.11
C ARG A 119 -0.44 -18.79 -12.55
N VAL A 120 -1.52 -18.80 -13.32
CA VAL A 120 -2.77 -19.51 -12.99
C VAL A 120 -3.05 -20.52 -14.09
N GLU A 121 -3.32 -21.78 -13.71
CA GLU A 121 -3.57 -22.85 -14.67
C GLU A 121 -5.06 -23.23 -14.68
N THR A 122 -5.66 -23.22 -15.85
CA THR A 122 -7.11 -23.48 -16.02
C THR A 122 -7.38 -24.43 -17.18
N ASP A 123 -8.50 -25.14 -17.10
CA ASP A 123 -9.04 -25.96 -18.20
C ASP A 123 -10.04 -25.16 -19.05
N ALA A 124 -10.46 -23.97 -18.63
CA ALA A 124 -11.47 -23.16 -19.31
C ALA A 124 -10.95 -22.34 -20.51
N LEU A 125 -9.62 -22.29 -20.72
CA LEU A 125 -8.98 -21.53 -21.79
C LEU A 125 -8.12 -22.44 -22.68
N ASP A 126 -8.22 -22.24 -24.00
CA ASP A 126 -7.39 -22.95 -25.01
C ASP A 126 -6.12 -22.17 -25.39
N ALA A 127 -6.03 -20.89 -25.01
CA ALA A 127 -4.90 -20.01 -25.29
C ALA A 127 -4.53 -19.20 -24.04
N PRO A 128 -3.25 -18.81 -23.87
CA PRO A 128 -2.84 -17.95 -22.77
C PRO A 128 -3.59 -16.61 -22.76
N LEU A 129 -3.88 -16.12 -21.57
CA LEU A 129 -4.45 -14.79 -21.31
C LEU A 129 -3.53 -14.05 -20.34
N ARG A 130 -3.00 -12.91 -20.76
CA ARG A 130 -2.21 -12.03 -19.90
C ARG A 130 -3.05 -10.89 -19.33
N ILE A 131 -3.12 -10.83 -18.02
CA ILE A 131 -3.86 -9.81 -17.27
C ILE A 131 -2.88 -8.91 -16.54
N VAL A 132 -3.04 -7.61 -16.65
CA VAL A 132 -2.32 -6.64 -15.82
C VAL A 132 -3.28 -6.03 -14.80
N VAL A 133 -2.85 -5.99 -13.54
CA VAL A 133 -3.62 -5.37 -12.44
C VAL A 133 -2.92 -4.10 -11.99
N LEU A 134 -3.63 -2.98 -12.13
CA LEU A 134 -3.20 -1.64 -11.74
C LEU A 134 -4.06 -1.19 -10.54
N SER A 135 -3.62 -1.52 -9.33
CA SER A 135 -4.38 -1.26 -8.10
C SER A 135 -3.79 -0.13 -7.27
N ASP A 136 -4.64 0.61 -6.57
CA ASP A 136 -4.28 1.59 -5.54
C ASP A 136 -3.14 2.52 -6.00
N ILE A 137 -3.28 3.10 -7.21
CA ILE A 137 -2.34 4.12 -7.72
C ILE A 137 -2.24 5.25 -6.71
N GLN A 138 -3.40 5.63 -6.15
CA GLN A 138 -3.58 6.42 -4.95
C GLN A 138 -2.58 7.56 -4.85
N THR A 139 -2.46 8.31 -5.94
CA THR A 139 -1.50 9.40 -6.04
C THR A 139 -2.15 10.73 -5.67
N ASP A 140 -1.35 11.68 -5.19
CA ASP A 140 -1.75 13.07 -4.95
C ASP A 140 -1.12 14.05 -5.95
N ARG A 141 -0.34 13.53 -6.89
CA ARG A 141 0.29 14.31 -7.96
C ARG A 141 0.67 13.41 -9.13
N ILE A 142 0.56 13.92 -10.34
CA ILE A 142 1.02 13.21 -11.53
C ILE A 142 2.49 13.58 -11.79
N GLY A 143 3.36 12.58 -11.85
CA GLY A 143 4.76 12.76 -12.18
C GLY A 143 5.37 11.61 -12.98
N GLU A 144 6.70 11.57 -13.00
CA GLU A 144 7.48 10.56 -13.74
C GLU A 144 7.24 9.15 -13.23
N TYR A 145 6.97 8.97 -11.93
CA TYR A 145 6.72 7.66 -11.34
C TYR A 145 5.43 7.05 -11.89
N GLU A 146 4.31 7.77 -11.85
CA GLU A 146 3.03 7.31 -12.37
C GLU A 146 3.11 6.99 -13.86
N GLU A 147 3.79 7.84 -14.65
CA GLU A 147 4.01 7.57 -16.06
C GLU A 147 4.86 6.31 -16.30
N THR A 148 5.92 6.11 -15.50
CA THR A 148 6.78 4.93 -15.59
C THR A 148 6.02 3.64 -15.28
N VAL A 149 5.19 3.65 -14.23
CA VAL A 149 4.37 2.49 -13.85
C VAL A 149 3.40 2.11 -14.97
N LEU A 150 2.67 3.09 -15.51
CA LEU A 150 1.70 2.83 -16.58
C LEU A 150 2.38 2.36 -17.88
N ARG A 151 3.57 2.89 -18.19
CA ARG A 151 4.36 2.40 -19.32
C ARG A 151 4.86 0.97 -19.10
N ALA A 152 5.27 0.63 -17.88
CA ALA A 152 5.66 -0.74 -17.55
C ALA A 152 4.47 -1.72 -17.67
N ALA A 153 3.28 -1.30 -17.24
CA ALA A 153 2.04 -2.06 -17.39
C ALA A 153 1.71 -2.36 -18.85
N LEU A 154 1.82 -1.38 -19.73
CA LEU A 154 1.57 -1.58 -21.17
C LEU A 154 2.71 -2.35 -21.86
N ALA A 155 3.95 -2.22 -21.38
CA ALA A 155 5.10 -2.98 -21.89
C ALA A 155 5.02 -4.48 -21.58
N ALA A 156 4.17 -4.89 -20.64
CA ALA A 156 3.86 -6.31 -20.41
C ALA A 156 2.98 -6.92 -21.53
N GLU A 157 2.47 -6.09 -22.45
CA GLU A 157 1.56 -6.48 -23.54
C GLU A 157 0.31 -7.23 -23.02
N PRO A 158 -0.50 -6.62 -22.13
CA PRO A 158 -1.68 -7.28 -21.58
C PRO A 158 -2.79 -7.46 -22.62
N ASP A 159 -3.47 -8.60 -22.54
CA ASP A 159 -4.75 -8.83 -23.23
C ASP A 159 -5.90 -8.12 -22.50
N LEU A 160 -5.81 -8.05 -21.17
CA LEU A 160 -6.82 -7.49 -20.26
C LEU A 160 -6.16 -6.63 -19.18
N ILE A 161 -6.74 -5.47 -18.87
CA ILE A 161 -6.30 -4.64 -17.73
C ILE A 161 -7.43 -4.55 -16.69
N LEU A 162 -7.11 -4.83 -15.44
CA LEU A 162 -8.01 -4.70 -14.30
C LEU A 162 -7.54 -3.56 -13.38
N LEU A 163 -8.49 -2.77 -12.92
CA LEU A 163 -8.30 -1.55 -12.11
C LEU A 163 -9.11 -1.66 -10.80
N PRO A 164 -8.58 -2.30 -9.74
CA PRO A 164 -9.30 -2.54 -8.49
C PRO A 164 -9.43 -1.32 -7.56
N GLY A 165 -9.77 -0.14 -8.10
CA GLY A 165 -10.05 1.07 -7.32
C GLY A 165 -8.83 1.83 -6.76
N ASP A 166 -9.12 2.93 -6.06
CA ASP A 166 -8.20 3.85 -5.38
C ASP A 166 -7.19 4.51 -6.34
N PHE A 167 -7.70 5.34 -7.27
CA PHE A 167 -6.89 5.91 -8.34
C PHE A 167 -6.09 7.14 -7.91
N VAL A 168 -6.76 8.05 -7.18
CA VAL A 168 -6.19 9.31 -6.70
C VAL A 168 -6.65 9.57 -5.27
N GLN A 169 -5.82 10.22 -4.46
CA GLN A 169 -6.18 10.53 -3.07
C GLN A 169 -5.68 11.93 -2.68
N MET A 170 -6.62 12.83 -2.39
CA MET A 170 -6.35 14.20 -1.97
C MET A 170 -6.78 14.43 -0.53
N VAL A 171 -6.01 15.25 0.20
CA VAL A 171 -6.41 15.74 1.53
C VAL A 171 -7.44 16.87 1.40
N ASP A 172 -7.36 17.62 0.30
CA ASP A 172 -8.29 18.70 -0.04
C ASP A 172 -9.26 18.23 -1.14
N PRO A 173 -10.57 18.07 -0.83
CA PRO A 173 -11.57 17.63 -1.79
C PRO A 173 -11.70 18.54 -3.02
N ASP A 174 -11.48 19.85 -2.86
CA ASP A 174 -11.63 20.83 -3.96
C ASP A 174 -10.59 20.61 -5.08
N SER A 175 -9.50 19.92 -4.75
CA SER A 175 -8.43 19.60 -5.69
C SER A 175 -8.61 18.26 -6.43
N TYR A 176 -9.62 17.46 -6.05
CA TYR A 176 -9.84 16.11 -6.61
C TYR A 176 -10.09 16.14 -8.13
N GLU A 177 -11.02 16.98 -8.60
CA GLU A 177 -11.36 17.06 -10.03
C GLU A 177 -10.17 17.46 -10.90
N GLY A 178 -9.33 18.36 -10.39
CA GLY A 178 -8.12 18.81 -11.06
C GLY A 178 -7.09 17.69 -11.20
N LEU A 179 -6.90 16.86 -10.17
CA LEU A 179 -6.00 15.72 -10.23
C LEU A 179 -6.57 14.58 -11.10
N SER A 180 -7.87 14.29 -11.00
CA SER A 180 -8.55 13.32 -11.87
C SER A 180 -8.42 13.70 -13.34
N THR A 181 -8.52 14.99 -13.66
CA THR A 181 -8.29 15.49 -15.03
C THR A 181 -6.84 15.26 -15.49
N GLN A 182 -5.85 15.46 -14.62
CA GLN A 182 -4.45 15.20 -14.94
C GLN A 182 -4.17 13.71 -15.13
N MET A 183 -4.74 12.85 -14.27
CA MET A 183 -4.60 11.40 -14.40
C MET A 183 -5.24 10.91 -15.71
N ARG A 184 -6.43 11.41 -16.06
CA ARG A 184 -7.09 11.11 -17.33
C ARG A 184 -6.21 11.47 -18.53
N GLU A 185 -5.55 12.63 -18.49
CA GLU A 185 -4.61 13.03 -19.55
C GLU A 185 -3.38 12.12 -19.59
N LEU A 186 -2.86 11.70 -18.44
CA LEU A 186 -1.80 10.70 -18.39
C LEU A 186 -2.24 9.38 -19.03
N PHE A 187 -3.41 8.82 -18.66
CA PHE A 187 -3.95 7.60 -19.26
C PHE A 187 -4.15 7.72 -20.77
N ARG A 188 -4.64 8.88 -21.25
CA ARG A 188 -4.75 9.19 -22.68
C ARG A 188 -3.39 9.18 -23.37
N ARG A 189 -2.41 9.87 -22.78
CA ARG A 189 -1.06 10.06 -23.32
C ARG A 189 -0.25 8.76 -23.39
N VAL A 190 -0.38 7.88 -22.39
CA VAL A 190 0.26 6.55 -22.42
C VAL A 190 -0.52 5.57 -23.29
N GLY A 191 -1.78 5.85 -23.59
CA GLY A 191 -2.64 4.98 -24.39
C GLY A 191 -3.14 3.77 -23.61
N LEU A 192 -3.67 3.99 -22.40
CA LEU A 192 -4.20 2.92 -21.53
C LEU A 192 -5.31 2.13 -22.24
N ARG A 193 -4.95 0.99 -22.84
CA ARG A 193 -5.83 0.10 -23.61
C ARG A 193 -5.27 -1.31 -23.59
N ALA A 194 -6.17 -2.29 -23.73
CA ALA A 194 -5.84 -3.68 -23.95
C ALA A 194 -6.86 -4.30 -24.93
N PRO A 195 -6.50 -5.35 -25.71
CA PRO A 195 -7.37 -5.97 -26.71
C PRO A 195 -8.75 -6.40 -26.20
N LEU A 196 -8.82 -6.99 -25.01
CA LEU A 196 -10.07 -7.44 -24.37
C LEU A 196 -10.72 -6.36 -23.49
N GLY A 197 -10.07 -5.21 -23.35
CA GLY A 197 -10.60 -4.05 -22.65
C GLY A 197 -9.91 -3.76 -21.32
N VAL A 198 -10.39 -2.69 -20.69
CA VAL A 198 -9.93 -2.19 -19.40
C VAL A 198 -11.14 -2.08 -18.49
N PHE A 199 -11.08 -2.69 -17.31
CA PHE A 199 -12.22 -2.79 -16.39
C PHE A 199 -11.86 -2.23 -15.02
N ALA A 200 -12.71 -1.35 -14.50
CA ALA A 200 -12.48 -0.64 -13.24
C ALA A 200 -13.64 -0.79 -12.27
N VAL A 201 -13.32 -0.90 -10.98
CA VAL A 201 -14.27 -0.82 -9.86
C VAL A 201 -13.92 0.36 -8.96
N GLU A 202 -14.88 0.79 -8.14
CA GLU A 202 -14.70 1.86 -7.15
C GLU A 202 -13.86 1.38 -5.97
N GLY A 203 -12.90 2.22 -5.54
CA GLY A 203 -12.16 2.05 -4.29
C GLY A 203 -12.69 2.92 -3.15
N ASN A 204 -12.21 2.68 -1.92
CA ASN A 204 -12.75 3.37 -0.75
C ASN A 204 -12.28 4.81 -0.58
N VAL A 205 -11.26 5.25 -1.31
CA VAL A 205 -10.81 6.65 -1.32
C VAL A 205 -11.27 7.42 -2.55
N ASP A 206 -11.87 6.73 -3.52
CA ASP A 206 -12.43 7.35 -4.72
C ASP A 206 -13.67 8.19 -4.36
N HIS A 207 -13.78 9.39 -4.93
CA HIS A 207 -14.90 10.29 -4.66
C HIS A 207 -16.12 9.98 -5.56
N PRO A 208 -17.34 10.42 -5.17
CA PRO A 208 -18.49 10.38 -6.06
C PRO A 208 -18.16 10.99 -7.43
N GLY A 209 -18.46 10.25 -8.50
CA GLY A 209 -18.07 10.63 -9.87
C GLY A 209 -16.66 10.21 -10.27
N TRP A 210 -16.02 9.28 -9.55
CA TRP A 210 -14.67 8.76 -9.84
C TRP A 210 -14.45 8.34 -11.29
N THR A 211 -15.50 7.87 -11.97
CA THR A 211 -15.47 7.46 -13.37
C THR A 211 -15.02 8.57 -14.32
N MET A 212 -15.11 9.85 -13.93
CA MET A 212 -14.63 10.99 -14.71
C MET A 212 -13.14 10.89 -15.09
N ILE A 213 -12.35 10.16 -14.31
CA ILE A 213 -10.93 9.92 -14.57
C ILE A 213 -10.72 9.10 -15.86
N PHE A 214 -11.76 8.42 -16.34
CA PHE A 214 -11.73 7.56 -17.51
C PHE A 214 -12.52 8.09 -18.73
N ASP A 215 -13.07 9.30 -18.65
CA ASP A 215 -13.89 9.88 -19.72
C ASP A 215 -13.20 9.84 -21.09
N GLY A 216 -13.84 9.18 -22.05
CA GLY A 216 -13.38 9.05 -23.43
C GLY A 216 -12.20 8.07 -23.63
N LEU A 217 -11.84 7.28 -22.62
CA LEU A 217 -10.74 6.31 -22.71
C LEU A 217 -11.19 4.90 -23.11
N GLY A 218 -12.48 4.60 -23.04
CA GLY A 218 -13.04 3.27 -23.34
C GLY A 218 -12.85 2.26 -22.21
N VAL A 219 -12.75 2.73 -20.96
CA VAL A 219 -12.72 1.88 -19.75
C VAL A 219 -14.14 1.55 -19.32
N THR A 220 -14.41 0.27 -19.08
CA THR A 220 -15.68 -0.19 -18.51
C THR A 220 -15.64 -0.01 -16.99
N CYS A 221 -16.46 0.91 -16.48
CA CYS A 221 -16.51 1.22 -15.05
C CYS A 221 -17.74 0.56 -14.40
N PHE A 222 -17.52 -0.25 -13.38
CA PHE A 222 -18.58 -0.86 -12.56
C PHE A 222 -18.92 0.07 -11.38
N GLU A 223 -19.78 1.08 -11.61
CA GLU A 223 -20.31 1.95 -10.53
C GLU A 223 -21.23 1.20 -9.55
N ARG A 224 -21.73 0.06 -9.98
CA ARG A 224 -22.48 -0.91 -9.18
C ARG A 224 -22.03 -2.30 -9.60
N SER A 225 -22.31 -3.28 -8.78
CA SER A 225 -21.99 -4.65 -9.14
C SER A 225 -22.70 -5.07 -10.42
N GLY A 226 -21.97 -5.74 -11.30
CA GLY A 226 -22.46 -6.14 -12.60
C GLY A 226 -21.45 -6.98 -13.35
N GLU A 227 -21.88 -7.48 -14.49
CA GLU A 227 -21.15 -8.49 -15.24
C GLU A 227 -21.03 -8.08 -16.71
N VAL A 228 -19.90 -8.46 -17.30
CA VAL A 228 -19.65 -8.34 -18.73
C VAL A 228 -19.20 -9.70 -19.25
N GLU A 229 -19.93 -10.21 -20.23
CA GLU A 229 -19.54 -11.39 -20.97
C GLU A 229 -18.73 -11.00 -22.20
N LEU A 230 -17.58 -11.63 -22.35
CA LEU A 230 -16.80 -11.71 -23.57
C LEU A 230 -16.88 -13.16 -24.07
N ASP A 231 -16.33 -13.45 -25.25
CA ASP A 231 -16.42 -14.78 -25.87
C ASP A 231 -16.11 -15.93 -24.89
N ARG A 232 -14.91 -15.94 -24.32
CA ARG A 232 -14.43 -16.98 -23.39
C ARG A 232 -14.29 -16.52 -21.94
N LEU A 233 -14.59 -15.26 -21.65
CA LEU A 233 -14.38 -14.66 -20.33
C LEU A 233 -15.70 -14.12 -19.80
N ARG A 234 -15.92 -14.30 -18.50
CA ARG A 234 -16.91 -13.53 -17.74
C ARG A 234 -16.16 -12.65 -16.76
N ILE A 235 -16.51 -11.36 -16.71
CA ILE A 235 -15.91 -10.40 -15.78
C ILE A 235 -17.01 -9.82 -14.92
N THR A 236 -16.94 -10.09 -13.62
CA THR A 236 -17.84 -9.55 -12.60
C THR A 236 -17.11 -8.47 -11.82
N GLY A 237 -17.57 -7.22 -11.96
CA GLY A 237 -17.11 -6.12 -11.11
C GLY A 237 -18.01 -5.99 -9.89
N LEU A 238 -17.43 -5.87 -8.70
CA LEU A 238 -18.16 -5.67 -7.45
C LEU A 238 -18.16 -4.19 -7.05
N SER A 239 -19.30 -3.72 -6.54
CA SER A 239 -19.36 -2.46 -5.82
C SER A 239 -18.53 -2.52 -4.54
N LEU A 240 -18.15 -1.35 -4.01
CA LEU A 240 -17.33 -1.23 -2.82
C LEU A 240 -17.92 -2.02 -1.63
N SER A 241 -19.22 -1.87 -1.38
CA SER A 241 -19.91 -2.53 -0.27
C SER A 241 -19.98 -4.05 -0.41
N GLU A 242 -20.17 -4.56 -1.63
CA GLU A 242 -20.19 -5.99 -1.90
C GLU A 242 -18.79 -6.62 -1.84
N SER A 243 -17.76 -5.91 -2.30
CA SER A 243 -16.38 -6.38 -2.17
C SER A 243 -15.94 -6.50 -0.70
N HIS A 244 -16.48 -5.67 0.20
CA HIS A 244 -16.22 -5.73 1.65
C HIS A 244 -17.08 -6.78 2.39
N ALA A 245 -18.05 -7.41 1.72
CA ALA A 245 -18.99 -8.32 2.37
C ALA A 245 -18.41 -9.74 2.56
N LEU A 246 -18.38 -10.22 3.80
CA LEU A 246 -17.79 -11.53 4.15
C LEU A 246 -18.62 -12.75 3.72
N HIS A 247 -19.91 -12.54 3.45
CA HIS A 247 -20.86 -13.61 3.11
C HIS A 247 -21.44 -13.38 1.72
N ARG A 248 -20.64 -12.77 0.83
CA ARG A 248 -21.04 -12.58 -0.56
C ARG A 248 -21.25 -13.95 -1.19
N SER A 249 -22.35 -14.12 -1.93
CA SER A 249 -22.54 -15.28 -2.79
C SER A 249 -22.57 -14.81 -4.23
N ILE A 250 -21.72 -15.41 -5.06
CA ILE A 250 -21.70 -15.24 -6.51
C ILE A 250 -21.73 -16.64 -7.06
N ARG A 251 -22.79 -16.93 -7.81
CA ARG A 251 -22.94 -18.21 -8.50
C ARG A 251 -22.33 -18.06 -9.88
N SER A 252 -21.61 -19.08 -10.32
CA SER A 252 -21.35 -19.24 -11.73
C SER A 252 -22.64 -19.75 -12.36
N GLU A 253 -23.05 -19.17 -13.48
CA GLU A 253 -23.91 -19.94 -14.38
C GLU A 253 -23.08 -21.14 -14.89
N ASP A 254 -23.72 -22.26 -15.23
CA ASP A 254 -23.06 -23.42 -15.85
C ASP A 254 -22.63 -23.05 -17.29
N ASP A 255 -21.64 -22.16 -17.43
CA ASP A 255 -20.97 -21.83 -18.69
C ASP A 255 -19.47 -22.13 -18.60
N ASP A 256 -18.89 -22.61 -19.71
CA ASP A 256 -17.48 -23.03 -19.78
C ASP A 256 -16.51 -21.82 -19.84
N ARG A 257 -16.93 -20.64 -19.41
CA ARG A 257 -16.13 -19.40 -19.49
C ARG A 257 -15.23 -19.26 -18.28
N PHE A 258 -14.03 -18.73 -18.49
CA PHE A 258 -13.14 -18.35 -17.39
C PHE A 258 -13.72 -17.13 -16.68
N HIS A 259 -14.08 -17.30 -15.41
CA HIS A 259 -14.77 -16.29 -14.61
C HIS A 259 -13.79 -15.51 -13.73
N ILE A 260 -13.74 -14.20 -13.95
CA ILE A 260 -12.93 -13.25 -13.19
C ILE A 260 -13.86 -12.38 -12.33
N VAL A 261 -13.60 -12.29 -11.03
CA VAL A 261 -14.28 -11.37 -10.12
C VAL A 261 -13.31 -10.31 -9.64
N VAL A 262 -13.65 -9.04 -9.82
CA VAL A 262 -12.85 -7.89 -9.42
C VAL A 262 -13.58 -7.12 -8.34
N GLY A 263 -12.94 -6.91 -7.20
CA GLY A 263 -13.44 -6.06 -6.13
C GLY A 263 -12.31 -5.23 -5.55
N HIS A 264 -12.61 -4.11 -4.90
CA HIS A 264 -11.56 -3.32 -4.25
C HIS A 264 -11.06 -4.01 -2.97
N TYR A 265 -11.97 -4.34 -2.05
CA TYR A 265 -11.64 -5.13 -0.86
C TYR A 265 -11.47 -6.61 -1.21
N PRO A 266 -10.53 -7.35 -0.58
CA PRO A 266 -10.40 -8.80 -0.78
C PRO A 266 -11.40 -9.61 0.07
N ASP A 267 -12.22 -8.97 0.92
CA ASP A 267 -13.08 -9.62 1.91
C ASP A 267 -14.16 -10.53 1.29
N PHE A 268 -14.65 -10.22 0.08
CA PHE A 268 -15.59 -11.07 -0.65
C PHE A 268 -15.05 -12.48 -0.92
N ALA A 269 -13.72 -12.64 -0.97
CA ALA A 269 -13.08 -13.94 -1.13
C ALA A 269 -13.30 -14.88 0.07
N LEU A 270 -13.85 -14.39 1.19
CA LEU A 270 -14.30 -15.22 2.32
C LEU A 270 -15.71 -15.78 2.11
N GLY A 271 -16.51 -15.21 1.21
CA GLY A 271 -17.88 -15.63 0.89
C GLY A 271 -17.96 -16.80 -0.10
N ASP A 272 -19.16 -17.22 -0.48
CA ASP A 272 -19.40 -18.31 -1.43
C ASP A 272 -19.34 -17.81 -2.88
N VAL A 273 -18.13 -17.59 -3.38
CA VAL A 273 -17.87 -16.99 -4.69
C VAL A 273 -17.32 -18.03 -5.65
N GLU A 274 -18.14 -18.42 -6.63
CA GLU A 274 -17.82 -19.37 -7.69
C GLU A 274 -17.17 -18.62 -8.87
N ALA A 275 -15.84 -18.58 -8.90
CA ALA A 275 -15.05 -18.00 -9.98
C ALA A 275 -13.64 -18.61 -10.02
N ASP A 276 -12.99 -18.54 -11.18
CA ASP A 276 -11.63 -19.05 -11.39
C ASP A 276 -10.56 -18.11 -10.84
N LEU A 277 -10.77 -16.80 -10.97
CA LEU A 277 -9.82 -15.77 -10.54
C LEU A 277 -10.53 -14.65 -9.79
N LEU A 278 -10.08 -14.38 -8.57
CA LEU A 278 -10.51 -13.27 -7.73
C LEU A 278 -9.38 -12.25 -7.67
N VAL A 279 -9.66 -10.98 -7.97
CA VAL A 279 -8.65 -9.91 -7.98
C VAL A 279 -9.09 -8.78 -7.06
N ALA A 280 -8.19 -8.36 -6.18
CA ALA A 280 -8.44 -7.28 -5.23
C ALA A 280 -7.21 -6.41 -4.92
N GLY A 281 -7.47 -5.23 -4.36
CA GLY A 281 -6.49 -4.24 -3.92
C GLY A 281 -6.61 -3.95 -2.42
N HIS A 282 -6.73 -2.67 -2.09
CA HIS A 282 -7.10 -2.09 -0.78
C HIS A 282 -6.06 -2.22 0.33
N THR A 283 -5.43 -3.39 0.48
CA THR A 283 -4.62 -3.68 1.66
C THR A 283 -3.26 -3.00 1.65
N HIS A 284 -2.76 -2.60 0.47
CA HIS A 284 -1.39 -2.13 0.23
C HIS A 284 -0.27 -3.05 0.75
N GLY A 285 -0.58 -4.33 1.03
CA GLY A 285 0.33 -5.19 1.80
C GLY A 285 0.61 -4.68 3.23
N GLY A 286 -0.27 -3.82 3.76
CA GLY A 286 -0.12 -3.05 4.99
C GLY A 286 0.91 -1.92 4.94
N GLN A 287 1.56 -1.68 3.79
CA GLN A 287 2.72 -0.80 3.55
C GLN A 287 3.97 -1.10 4.38
N VAL A 288 3.84 -1.71 5.55
CA VAL A 288 4.94 -2.10 6.44
C VAL A 288 4.78 -3.56 6.76
N GLN A 289 5.77 -4.37 6.41
CA GLN A 289 5.79 -5.78 6.76
C GLN A 289 6.95 -6.10 7.68
N PHE A 290 6.69 -7.00 8.63
CA PHE A 290 7.72 -7.56 9.50
C PHE A 290 8.08 -8.98 9.09
N PRO A 291 9.38 -9.34 9.00
CA PRO A 291 9.79 -10.70 8.68
C PRO A 291 9.14 -11.73 9.61
N GLY A 292 8.51 -12.76 9.02
CA GLY A 292 7.83 -13.83 9.75
C GLY A 292 6.49 -13.48 10.39
N PHE A 293 6.06 -12.21 10.35
CA PHE A 293 4.78 -11.77 10.90
C PHE A 293 3.85 -11.16 9.84
N GLY A 294 4.40 -10.50 8.82
CA GLY A 294 3.64 -9.77 7.80
C GLY A 294 3.18 -8.39 8.29
N PRO A 295 2.10 -7.84 7.73
CA PRO A 295 1.63 -6.50 8.09
C PRO A 295 0.98 -6.45 9.48
N PRO A 296 1.36 -5.48 10.33
CA PRO A 296 0.73 -5.30 11.64
C PRO A 296 -0.68 -4.73 11.54
N ILE A 297 -0.98 -4.00 10.46
CA ILE A 297 -2.27 -3.39 10.17
C ILE A 297 -2.66 -3.82 8.75
N THR A 298 -3.83 -4.46 8.61
CA THR A 298 -4.30 -5.02 7.34
C THR A 298 -5.48 -4.26 6.74
N LEU A 299 -6.28 -3.59 7.58
CA LEU A 299 -7.55 -2.91 7.22
C LEU A 299 -8.58 -3.78 6.50
N SER A 300 -8.39 -5.10 6.50
CA SER A 300 -9.30 -6.10 5.94
C SER A 300 -9.45 -7.26 6.92
N ARG A 301 -10.53 -8.03 6.76
CA ARG A 301 -10.83 -9.22 7.59
C ARG A 301 -10.27 -10.51 7.01
N VAL A 302 -9.68 -10.47 5.81
CA VAL A 302 -8.95 -11.63 5.27
C VAL A 302 -7.76 -12.01 6.16
N PRO A 303 -7.29 -13.26 6.10
CA PRO A 303 -6.06 -13.66 6.78
C PRO A 303 -4.91 -12.70 6.49
N ARG A 304 -4.09 -12.40 7.50
CA ARG A 304 -2.94 -11.49 7.36
C ARG A 304 -1.99 -11.88 6.23
N SER A 305 -1.85 -13.19 5.97
CA SER A 305 -1.06 -13.69 4.85
C SER A 305 -1.62 -13.25 3.48
N TRP A 306 -2.94 -13.15 3.34
CA TRP A 306 -3.57 -12.64 2.12
C TRP A 306 -3.45 -11.12 2.03
N ALA A 307 -3.70 -10.42 3.14
CA ALA A 307 -3.56 -8.96 3.21
C ALA A 307 -2.11 -8.46 3.08
N ALA A 308 -1.11 -9.34 3.11
CA ALA A 308 0.28 -9.00 2.79
C ALA A 308 0.51 -8.82 1.28
N GLY A 309 -0.48 -9.18 0.45
CA GLY A 309 -0.38 -9.24 -1.00
C GLY A 309 0.21 -10.58 -1.47
N GLY A 310 -0.18 -11.01 -2.66
CA GLY A 310 0.22 -12.30 -3.21
C GLY A 310 -0.84 -12.98 -4.06
N CYS A 311 -0.56 -14.23 -4.40
CA CYS A 311 -1.44 -15.14 -5.13
C CYS A 311 -1.73 -16.37 -4.25
N PHE A 312 -2.99 -16.73 -4.07
CA PHE A 312 -3.44 -17.72 -3.10
C PHE A 312 -4.53 -18.61 -3.68
N GLU A 313 -4.38 -19.92 -3.54
CA GLU A 313 -5.49 -20.84 -3.77
C GLU A 313 -6.51 -20.71 -2.65
N VAL A 314 -7.77 -20.45 -2.99
CA VAL A 314 -8.86 -20.36 -2.01
C VAL A 314 -9.61 -21.69 -2.00
N PRO A 315 -9.62 -22.43 -0.86
CA PRO A 315 -10.25 -23.74 -0.81
C PRO A 315 -11.71 -23.73 -1.25
N GLY A 316 -12.03 -24.58 -2.25
CA GLY A 316 -13.38 -24.72 -2.80
C GLY A 316 -13.80 -23.58 -3.74
N LYS A 317 -12.88 -22.70 -4.13
CA LYS A 317 -13.09 -21.58 -5.06
C LYS A 317 -11.94 -21.60 -6.09
N GLY A 318 -11.58 -20.45 -6.63
CA GLY A 318 -10.41 -20.28 -7.50
C GLY A 318 -9.20 -19.63 -6.82
N THR A 319 -8.36 -19.02 -7.65
CA THR A 319 -7.17 -18.30 -7.22
C THR A 319 -7.52 -16.86 -6.82
N LEU A 320 -7.06 -16.40 -5.66
CA LEU A 320 -7.14 -15.02 -5.21
C LEU A 320 -5.80 -14.31 -5.41
N VAL A 321 -5.82 -13.17 -6.10
CA VAL A 321 -4.70 -12.26 -6.21
C VAL A 321 -5.03 -10.96 -5.47
N VAL A 322 -4.23 -10.63 -4.45
CA VAL A 322 -4.32 -9.37 -3.70
C VAL A 322 -3.10 -8.53 -4.04
N SER A 323 -3.31 -7.38 -4.67
CA SER A 323 -2.23 -6.46 -5.00
C SER A 323 -1.76 -5.69 -3.76
N ARG A 324 -0.46 -5.44 -3.68
CA ARG A 324 0.13 -4.49 -2.71
C ARG A 324 -0.04 -3.03 -3.12
N GLY A 325 -0.64 -2.76 -4.28
CA GLY A 325 -0.90 -1.41 -4.78
C GLY A 325 0.34 -0.68 -5.29
N ILE A 326 0.14 0.30 -6.16
CA ILE A 326 1.21 1.10 -6.81
C ILE A 326 1.62 2.32 -5.98
N GLY A 327 0.68 2.85 -5.21
CA GLY A 327 0.83 4.09 -4.45
C GLY A 327 1.15 3.88 -2.97
N VAL A 328 0.83 4.88 -2.17
CA VAL A 328 0.80 4.83 -0.71
C VAL A 328 -0.43 5.60 -0.27
N GLU A 329 -0.97 5.27 0.90
CA GLU A 329 -1.99 6.07 1.56
C GLU A 329 -1.42 7.47 1.85
N ARG A 330 -2.22 8.50 1.51
CA ARG A 330 -1.82 9.92 1.48
C ARG A 330 -2.63 10.81 2.40
N GLY A 331 -3.69 10.27 3.00
CA GLY A 331 -4.53 10.94 3.97
C GLY A 331 -3.85 10.97 5.34
N ASN A 332 -4.08 9.93 6.14
CA ASN A 332 -3.71 9.94 7.55
C ASN A 332 -2.51 9.06 7.92
N ALA A 333 -2.13 8.09 7.10
CA ALA A 333 -1.00 7.21 7.34
C ALA A 333 0.33 7.93 7.00
N PRO A 334 1.47 7.52 7.59
CA PRO A 334 2.75 7.99 7.10
C PRO A 334 3.01 7.41 5.71
N ARG A 335 3.50 8.28 4.81
CA ARG A 335 3.81 7.97 3.41
C ARG A 335 5.12 7.19 3.31
N LEU A 336 5.11 5.97 3.82
CA LEU A 336 6.27 5.09 3.85
C LEU A 336 5.86 3.68 3.43
N ARG A 337 6.82 2.96 2.84
CA ARG A 337 6.78 1.52 2.63
C ARG A 337 8.01 0.90 3.26
N PHE A 338 7.89 -0.26 3.89
CA PHE A 338 9.02 -0.96 4.49
C PHE A 338 8.84 -2.47 4.34
N LEU A 339 9.74 -3.13 3.61
CA LEU A 339 9.63 -4.53 3.21
C LEU A 339 8.31 -4.86 2.49
N CYS A 340 7.75 -3.89 1.79
CA CYS A 340 6.47 -3.93 1.10
C CYS A 340 6.48 -2.97 -0.09
N ARG A 341 7.35 -3.24 -1.07
CA ARG A 341 7.47 -2.44 -2.29
C ARG A 341 6.12 -2.29 -3.02
N PRO A 342 5.88 -1.15 -3.71
CA PRO A 342 4.75 -1.01 -4.60
C PRO A 342 4.78 -2.09 -5.69
N GLU A 343 3.62 -2.55 -6.11
CA GLU A 343 3.51 -3.73 -6.95
C GLU A 343 2.67 -3.45 -8.19
N LEU A 344 3.25 -3.75 -9.36
CA LEU A 344 2.53 -3.98 -10.60
C LEU A 344 2.36 -5.49 -10.75
N VAL A 345 1.12 -5.96 -10.87
CA VAL A 345 0.85 -7.40 -10.97
C VAL A 345 0.57 -7.77 -12.43
N VAL A 346 1.23 -8.83 -12.88
CA VAL A 346 0.97 -9.51 -14.15
C VAL A 346 0.51 -10.93 -13.82
N ILE A 347 -0.63 -11.33 -14.37
CA ILE A 347 -1.18 -12.68 -14.19
C ILE A 347 -1.21 -13.34 -15.56
N ASP A 348 -0.42 -14.39 -15.72
CA ASP A 348 -0.45 -15.26 -16.89
C ASP A 348 -1.37 -16.44 -16.60
N VAL A 349 -2.59 -16.37 -17.14
CA VAL A 349 -3.53 -17.49 -17.11
C VAL A 349 -3.21 -18.39 -18.30
N VAL A 350 -2.83 -19.63 -18.04
CA VAL A 350 -2.40 -20.57 -19.07
C VAL A 350 -3.27 -21.83 -19.08
N PRO A 351 -3.49 -22.46 -20.25
CA PRO A 351 -4.13 -23.77 -20.32
C PRO A 351 -3.34 -24.79 -19.50
N ARG A 352 -4.04 -25.62 -18.72
CA ARG A 352 -3.41 -26.72 -17.98
C ARG A 352 -2.84 -27.72 -18.98
N GLN A 353 -1.58 -28.11 -18.78
CA GLN A 353 -0.97 -29.14 -19.60
C GLN A 353 -1.50 -30.52 -19.18
N PRO A 354 -1.83 -31.41 -20.14
CA PRO A 354 -2.42 -32.73 -19.88
C PRO A 354 -1.48 -33.72 -19.18
#